data_AF-A0A5Q4G8G0-F1
#
_entry.id   AF-A0A5Q4G8G0-F1
#
_cell.length_a   1.000
_cell.length_b   1.000
_cell.length_c   1.000
_cell.angle_alpha   90.00
_cell.angle_beta   90.00
_cell.angle_gamma   90.00
#
_symmetry.space_group_name_H-M   'P 1'
#
loop_
_entity.id
_entity.type
_entity.pdbx_description
1 polymer ?
#
loop_
_entity_poly.entity_id
_entity_poly.type
_entity_poly.pdbx_seq_one_letter_code
_entity_poly.pdbx_strand_id
1 'polypeptide(L)'
;MVAWWARRRRVGALGLGPLLLALLIAGASLAQPGATVTVDSAAALLQALDHGGVVTIAPGEYDLDDTLVLRGQVDLRAEEAGTVQLNLRSAPLGVSIEPGAEVRITGLRLAYDAEAPGDVLWIRDAAMTLEHVDVGFAVGGYADSAERPFGHGSGLVASGAADVRVVGGGFGRHEGFAIEVRDASTVHLDDVVVVRNVGGIHIDGEASLTMVGGELRQHVASALEVRGRASVSLEATYIEESGSLGGLDVDAVRVGGDAEAEFRRVVFAHNPRFALSLHDRASVRSYGGLFEHNGANTDEVLVSAVWVGDGAALALHGDHLRDHAGGAVDVVGAASVLLEGVTIERTGTWAHVYAVERATVRVVGGTFTANEGGLYVGDAASAELDDVVMIGDGGDGDALLADGFAVIEVRGGRIEHHGGFGLYLLGSARASVDGTTVRGNRSGLVAAEFSTLQVHGVVVLAQERSGVGFLDAATGEVSGSTFDDNGWAGVVIAGEAVAEVTDNLFEGNANRAAWFDEAASGSFGGNTVRGSSVGLEIARDASVAVGENVFEDVGEAVVRD
;
A
#
# COMPACT_ATOMS: atom_id res chain seq x y z
N MET A 1 54.99 -81.07 -37.22
CA MET A 1 54.20 -80.79 -36.01
C MET A 1 52.75 -81.19 -36.30
N VAL A 2 52.47 -82.50 -36.17
CA VAL A 2 51.44 -83.10 -35.28
C VAL A 2 50.01 -82.80 -35.76
N ALA A 3 49.45 -83.57 -36.72
CA ALA A 3 48.61 -84.79 -36.54
C ALA A 3 47.13 -84.43 -36.20
N TRP A 4 46.03 -85.03 -36.68
CA TRP A 4 45.73 -86.30 -37.38
C TRP A 4 44.21 -86.29 -37.77
N TRP A 5 43.81 -86.90 -38.91
CA TRP A 5 42.52 -87.62 -39.22
C TRP A 5 41.12 -86.97 -38.99
N ALA A 6 39.98 -87.36 -39.59
CA ALA A 6 39.53 -87.91 -40.87
C ALA A 6 37.97 -88.00 -40.85
N ARG A 7 37.31 -87.77 -42.01
CA ARG A 7 36.04 -88.37 -42.53
C ARG A 7 34.80 -88.60 -41.62
N ARG A 8 33.64 -88.08 -42.06
CA ARG A 8 32.47 -88.80 -42.69
C ARG A 8 31.23 -87.88 -42.77
N ARG A 9 30.72 -87.59 -43.99
CA ARG A 9 29.44 -88.06 -44.61
C ARG A 9 28.14 -87.85 -43.80
N ARG A 10 27.19 -87.06 -44.34
CA ARG A 10 25.89 -87.45 -44.97
C ARG A 10 24.98 -86.20 -45.14
N VAL A 11 24.39 -86.00 -46.33
CA VAL A 11 22.94 -86.06 -46.67
C VAL A 11 22.13 -84.97 -45.93
N GLY A 12 21.45 -84.00 -46.56
CA GLY A 12 20.56 -84.06 -47.72
C GLY A 12 19.10 -83.96 -47.23
N ALA A 13 18.24 -83.28 -48.01
CA ALA A 13 16.77 -83.13 -47.89
C ALA A 13 16.30 -82.05 -46.88
N LEU A 14 15.67 -80.95 -47.36
CA LEU A 14 14.29 -80.82 -47.87
C LEU A 14 13.24 -80.89 -46.76
N GLY A 15 12.44 -79.82 -46.65
CA GLY A 15 11.00 -79.98 -46.54
C GLY A 15 10.28 -79.10 -45.54
N LEU A 16 9.24 -78.44 -46.08
CA LEU A 16 7.97 -78.07 -45.46
C LEU A 16 7.87 -76.66 -44.84
N GLY A 17 6.98 -75.84 -45.43
CA GLY A 17 6.38 -74.63 -44.84
C GLY A 17 5.45 -74.97 -43.66
N PRO A 18 4.41 -74.18 -43.30
CA PRO A 18 3.65 -73.20 -44.09
C PRO A 18 3.18 -71.96 -43.26
N LEU A 19 2.09 -71.32 -43.72
CA LEU A 19 1.12 -70.50 -42.95
C LEU A 19 1.41 -69.00 -42.77
N LEU A 20 0.87 -68.23 -43.72
CA LEU A 20 0.42 -66.86 -43.55
C LEU A 20 -0.80 -66.83 -42.61
N LEU A 21 -0.62 -66.22 -41.44
CA LEU A 21 -1.69 -65.76 -40.56
C LEU A 21 -1.68 -64.23 -40.66
N ALA A 22 -2.65 -63.65 -41.37
CA ALA A 22 -2.84 -62.21 -41.43
C ALA A 22 -3.56 -61.76 -40.14
N LEU A 23 -2.80 -61.14 -39.23
CA LEU A 23 -3.36 -60.43 -38.08
C LEU A 23 -3.82 -59.04 -38.53
N LEU A 24 -5.08 -58.73 -38.24
CA LEU A 24 -5.66 -57.39 -38.25
C LEU A 24 -4.89 -56.51 -37.25
N ILE A 25 -4.06 -55.60 -37.76
CA ILE A 25 -3.55 -54.46 -36.99
C ILE A 25 -4.57 -53.35 -37.17
N ALA A 26 -5.38 -53.10 -36.13
CA ALA A 26 -6.12 -51.86 -36.00
C ALA A 26 -5.10 -50.72 -35.98
N GLY A 27 -5.22 -49.81 -36.94
CA GLY A 27 -4.31 -48.68 -37.10
C GLY A 27 -4.43 -47.73 -35.91
N ALA A 28 -3.47 -47.81 -35.00
CA ALA A 28 -3.04 -46.64 -34.25
C ALA A 28 -2.39 -45.70 -35.29
N SER A 29 -3.19 -44.77 -35.81
CA SER A 29 -2.67 -43.63 -36.55
C SER A 29 -1.75 -42.87 -35.60
N LEU A 30 -0.44 -42.95 -35.82
CA LEU A 30 0.52 -42.08 -35.17
C LEU A 30 0.13 -40.64 -35.53
N ALA A 31 -0.48 -39.94 -34.56
CA ALA A 31 -0.86 -38.55 -34.70
C ALA A 31 0.40 -37.75 -35.06
N GLN A 32 0.35 -37.04 -36.19
CA GLN A 32 1.42 -36.14 -36.57
C GLN A 32 1.49 -34.98 -35.55
N PRO A 33 2.68 -34.43 -35.26
CA PRO A 33 2.82 -33.22 -34.46
C PRO A 33 1.92 -32.12 -35.03
N GLY A 34 0.95 -31.64 -34.24
CA GLY A 34 -0.04 -30.63 -34.64
C GLY A 34 -1.44 -31.15 -34.97
N ALA A 35 -1.74 -32.44 -34.82
CA ALA A 35 -3.09 -32.95 -34.94
C ALA A 35 -3.96 -32.50 -33.74
N THR A 36 -5.15 -31.97 -34.01
CA THR A 36 -6.18 -31.74 -32.98
C THR A 36 -6.86 -33.05 -32.64
N VAL A 37 -6.89 -33.40 -31.35
CA VAL A 37 -7.59 -34.59 -30.83
C VAL A 37 -8.74 -34.14 -29.94
N THR A 38 -9.95 -34.64 -30.22
CA THR A 38 -11.11 -34.44 -29.33
C THR A 38 -11.24 -35.64 -28.39
N VAL A 39 -11.45 -35.38 -27.10
CA VAL A 39 -11.57 -36.40 -26.04
C VAL A 39 -12.86 -36.22 -25.25
N ASP A 40 -13.44 -37.33 -24.80
CA ASP A 40 -14.71 -37.41 -24.06
C ASP A 40 -14.62 -38.29 -22.80
N SER A 41 -13.40 -38.71 -22.43
CA SER A 41 -13.11 -39.44 -21.20
C SER A 41 -11.73 -39.11 -20.63
N ALA A 42 -11.55 -39.32 -19.32
CA ALA A 42 -10.27 -39.08 -18.64
C ALA A 42 -9.13 -39.93 -19.22
N ALA A 43 -9.40 -41.21 -19.53
CA ALA A 43 -8.41 -42.10 -20.14
C ALA A 43 -7.97 -41.60 -21.54
N ALA A 44 -8.91 -41.11 -22.35
CA ALA A 44 -8.60 -40.53 -23.66
C ALA A 44 -7.80 -39.23 -23.54
N LEU A 45 -8.13 -38.38 -22.55
CA LEU A 45 -7.38 -37.17 -22.23
C LEU A 45 -5.92 -37.49 -21.90
N LEU A 46 -5.68 -38.40 -20.95
CA LEU A 46 -4.34 -38.78 -20.54
C LEU A 46 -3.52 -39.35 -21.71
N GLN A 47 -4.13 -40.21 -22.54
CA GLN A 47 -3.48 -40.76 -23.73
C GLN A 47 -3.15 -39.68 -24.78
N ALA A 48 -4.01 -38.67 -24.96
CA ALA A 48 -3.78 -37.60 -25.91
C ALA A 48 -2.59 -36.73 -25.49
N LEU A 49 -2.41 -36.49 -24.19
CA LEU A 49 -1.35 -35.65 -23.64
C LEU A 49 0.06 -36.26 -23.77
N ASP A 50 0.18 -37.59 -23.82
CA ASP A 50 1.47 -38.29 -24.06
C ASP A 50 2.12 -37.91 -25.41
N HIS A 51 1.34 -37.37 -26.35
CA HIS A 51 1.78 -36.99 -27.68
C HIS A 51 1.96 -35.49 -27.88
N GLY A 52 1.55 -34.66 -26.90
CA GLY A 52 1.51 -33.20 -27.02
C GLY A 52 0.51 -32.70 -28.08
N GLY A 53 0.57 -31.41 -28.41
CA GLY A 53 -0.29 -30.79 -29.42
C GLY A 53 -1.61 -30.26 -28.87
N VAL A 54 -2.64 -30.20 -29.72
CA VAL A 54 -3.94 -29.59 -29.39
C VAL A 54 -4.93 -30.66 -28.95
N VAL A 55 -5.44 -30.54 -27.73
CA VAL A 55 -6.45 -31.44 -27.16
C VAL A 55 -7.71 -30.63 -26.84
N THR A 56 -8.83 -31.00 -27.47
CA THR A 56 -10.16 -30.42 -27.21
C THR A 56 -10.98 -31.38 -26.36
N ILE A 57 -11.52 -30.90 -25.24
CA ILE A 57 -12.29 -31.73 -24.30
C ILE A 57 -13.79 -31.45 -24.47
N ALA A 58 -14.57 -32.50 -24.69
CA ALA A 58 -16.03 -32.43 -24.74
C ALA A 58 -16.62 -32.03 -23.37
N PRO A 59 -17.80 -31.39 -23.32
CA PRO A 59 -18.46 -31.02 -22.05
C PRO A 59 -18.58 -32.19 -21.08
N GLY A 60 -18.27 -31.97 -19.80
CA GLY A 60 -18.34 -33.02 -18.77
C GLY A 60 -17.44 -32.79 -17.57
N GLU A 61 -17.54 -33.72 -16.62
CA GLU A 61 -16.69 -33.81 -15.43
C GLU A 61 -15.73 -34.99 -15.59
N TYR A 62 -14.45 -34.77 -15.29
CA TYR A 62 -13.37 -35.72 -15.55
C TYR A 62 -12.57 -35.93 -14.28
N ASP A 63 -12.69 -37.13 -13.70
CA ASP A 63 -11.93 -37.52 -12.53
C ASP A 63 -10.51 -37.94 -12.93
N LEU A 64 -9.51 -37.28 -12.33
CA LEU A 64 -8.10 -37.55 -12.54
C LEU A 64 -7.48 -38.02 -11.22
N ASP A 65 -7.27 -39.34 -11.10
CA ASP A 65 -6.74 -39.98 -9.89
C ASP A 65 -5.21 -39.81 -9.75
N ASP A 66 -4.52 -39.53 -10.84
CA ASP A 66 -3.07 -39.26 -10.90
C ASP A 66 -2.79 -37.80 -11.24
N THR A 67 -1.65 -37.28 -10.81
CA THR A 67 -1.18 -35.93 -11.19
C THR A 67 -1.11 -35.80 -12.71
N LEU A 68 -1.74 -34.76 -13.25
CA LEU A 68 -1.68 -34.43 -14.66
C LEU A 68 -0.33 -33.79 -14.99
N VAL A 69 0.57 -34.54 -15.62
CA VAL A 69 1.91 -34.03 -15.96
C VAL A 69 1.98 -33.59 -17.42
N LEU A 70 2.14 -32.29 -17.65
CA LEU A 70 2.22 -31.68 -18.98
C LEU A 70 3.67 -31.42 -19.39
N ARG A 71 4.03 -31.84 -20.61
CA ARG A 71 5.40 -31.78 -21.15
C ARG A 71 5.39 -31.28 -22.59
N GLY A 72 6.43 -30.54 -22.98
CA GLY A 72 6.56 -30.02 -24.34
C GLY A 72 5.49 -28.97 -24.65
N GLN A 73 5.01 -28.94 -25.90
CA GLN A 73 3.98 -28.00 -26.34
C GLN A 73 2.59 -28.64 -26.24
N VAL A 74 1.72 -28.05 -25.40
CA VAL A 74 0.36 -28.54 -25.16
C VAL A 74 -0.64 -27.38 -25.22
N ASP A 75 -1.73 -27.56 -25.96
CA ASP A 75 -2.87 -26.65 -25.98
C ASP A 75 -4.12 -27.46 -25.59
N LEU A 76 -4.55 -27.28 -24.34
CA LEU A 76 -5.70 -27.95 -23.75
C LEU A 76 -6.89 -27.00 -23.71
N ARG A 77 -7.97 -27.30 -24.43
CA ARG A 77 -9.11 -26.39 -24.53
C ARG A 77 -10.43 -27.12 -24.32
N ALA A 78 -11.37 -26.46 -23.65
CA ALA A 78 -12.75 -26.93 -23.60
C ALA A 78 -13.38 -26.73 -25.00
N GLU A 79 -14.23 -27.65 -25.43
CA GLU A 79 -15.06 -27.46 -26.62
C GLU A 79 -16.01 -26.27 -26.46
N GLU A 80 -16.56 -26.11 -25.25
CA GLU A 80 -17.38 -24.98 -24.83
C GLU A 80 -16.88 -24.47 -23.46
N ALA A 81 -16.52 -23.19 -23.37
CA ALA A 81 -15.93 -22.61 -22.17
C ALA A 81 -16.84 -22.75 -20.94
N GLY A 82 -16.27 -23.15 -19.80
CA GLY A 82 -17.00 -23.31 -18.53
C GLY A 82 -17.88 -24.56 -18.44
N THR A 83 -17.85 -25.46 -19.44
CA THR A 83 -18.60 -26.72 -19.43
C THR A 83 -17.76 -27.95 -19.10
N VAL A 84 -16.45 -27.78 -18.97
CA VAL A 84 -15.49 -28.84 -18.66
C VAL A 84 -14.89 -28.62 -17.28
N GLN A 85 -14.99 -29.61 -16.41
CA GLN A 85 -14.35 -29.63 -15.11
C GLN A 85 -13.41 -30.83 -14.98
N LEU A 86 -12.17 -30.57 -14.57
CA LEU A 86 -11.21 -31.59 -14.18
C LEU A 86 -11.19 -31.68 -12.65
N ASN A 87 -11.60 -32.83 -12.10
CA ASN A 87 -11.55 -33.14 -10.67
C ASN A 87 -10.19 -33.78 -10.37
N LEU A 88 -9.30 -33.01 -9.75
CA LEU A 88 -7.92 -33.38 -9.48
C LEU A 88 -7.85 -34.08 -8.13
N ARG A 89 -7.83 -35.42 -8.15
CA ARG A 89 -7.88 -36.27 -6.94
C ARG A 89 -6.52 -36.74 -6.46
N SER A 90 -5.46 -36.31 -7.13
CA SER A 90 -4.09 -36.66 -6.77
C SER A 90 -3.49 -35.65 -5.80
N ALA A 91 -3.00 -36.16 -4.66
CA ALA A 91 -2.21 -35.39 -3.70
C ALA A 91 -0.72 -35.77 -3.81
N PRO A 92 0.21 -34.83 -3.62
CA PRO A 92 0.01 -33.46 -3.12
C PRO A 92 -0.16 -32.41 -4.23
N LEU A 93 -0.36 -32.84 -5.49
CA LEU A 93 -0.41 -31.93 -6.63
C LEU A 93 -1.36 -32.44 -7.71
N GLY A 94 -2.27 -31.57 -8.15
CA GLY A 94 -3.19 -31.84 -9.25
C GLY A 94 -2.52 -31.83 -10.63
N VAL A 95 -1.83 -30.75 -10.98
CA VAL A 95 -1.21 -30.54 -12.30
C VAL A 95 0.24 -30.07 -12.17
N SER A 96 1.16 -30.75 -12.87
CA SER A 96 2.58 -30.40 -12.95
C SER A 96 2.94 -29.97 -14.38
N ILE A 97 3.51 -28.77 -14.52
CA ILE A 97 4.11 -28.30 -15.78
C ILE A 97 5.63 -28.48 -15.67
N GLU A 98 6.17 -29.37 -16.50
CA GLU A 98 7.59 -29.72 -16.43
C GLU A 98 8.48 -28.65 -17.07
N PRO A 99 9.75 -28.53 -16.63
CA PRO A 99 10.73 -27.60 -17.20
C PRO A 99 10.81 -27.63 -18.73
N GLY A 100 10.81 -26.44 -19.32
CA GLY A 100 10.87 -26.24 -20.77
C GLY A 100 9.56 -26.51 -21.52
N ALA A 101 8.46 -26.81 -20.84
CA ALA A 101 7.14 -26.92 -21.46
C ALA A 101 6.56 -25.54 -21.83
N GLU A 102 5.67 -25.54 -22.82
CA GLU A 102 4.87 -24.40 -23.25
C GLU A 102 3.42 -24.85 -23.30
N VAL A 103 2.61 -24.40 -22.35
CA VAL A 103 1.25 -24.92 -22.13
C VAL A 103 0.22 -23.82 -22.24
N ARG A 104 -0.86 -24.05 -22.98
CA ARG A 104 -2.07 -23.23 -22.96
C ARG A 104 -3.25 -24.03 -22.44
N ILE A 105 -4.03 -23.45 -21.53
CA ILE A 105 -5.28 -24.01 -21.03
C ILE A 105 -6.40 -22.99 -21.23
N THR A 106 -7.48 -23.35 -21.94
CA THR A 106 -8.55 -22.41 -22.29
C THR A 106 -9.94 -22.93 -21.92
N GLY A 107 -10.67 -22.20 -21.07
CA GLY A 107 -12.09 -22.42 -20.79
C GLY A 107 -12.41 -23.61 -19.87
N LEU A 108 -11.45 -24.11 -19.10
CA LEU A 108 -11.61 -25.23 -18.18
C LEU A 108 -11.87 -24.76 -16.74
N ARG A 109 -12.46 -25.65 -15.92
CA ARG A 109 -12.39 -25.57 -14.45
C ARG A 109 -11.44 -26.63 -13.91
N LEU A 110 -10.50 -26.22 -13.06
CA LEU A 110 -9.58 -27.07 -12.35
C LEU A 110 -9.96 -27.08 -10.87
N ALA A 111 -10.57 -28.17 -10.42
CA ALA A 111 -11.03 -28.31 -9.03
C ALA A 111 -10.19 -29.37 -8.33
N TYR A 112 -9.51 -28.99 -7.26
CA TYR A 112 -8.86 -29.97 -6.39
C TYR A 112 -9.91 -30.71 -5.57
N ASP A 113 -9.93 -32.05 -5.67
CA ASP A 113 -10.96 -32.95 -5.14
C ASP A 113 -10.33 -34.12 -4.38
N ALA A 114 -9.24 -33.84 -3.64
CA ALA A 114 -8.64 -34.81 -2.73
C ALA A 114 -8.79 -34.33 -1.27
N GLU A 115 -9.03 -35.26 -0.35
CA GLU A 115 -9.08 -34.96 1.08
C GLU A 115 -7.70 -34.61 1.66
N ALA A 116 -6.64 -35.12 1.03
CA ALA A 116 -5.27 -34.90 1.49
C ALA A 116 -4.78 -33.50 1.04
N PRO A 117 -3.96 -32.82 1.87
CA PRO A 117 -3.36 -31.55 1.50
C PRO A 117 -2.64 -31.57 0.15
N GLY A 118 -2.86 -30.54 -0.66
CA GLY A 118 -2.29 -30.42 -1.99
C GLY A 118 -2.63 -29.13 -2.71
N ASP A 119 -1.82 -28.86 -3.73
CA ASP A 119 -1.91 -27.66 -4.58
C ASP A 119 -2.53 -28.02 -5.94
N VAL A 120 -3.06 -27.04 -6.66
CA VAL A 120 -3.71 -27.30 -7.97
C VAL A 120 -2.69 -27.33 -9.10
N LEU A 121 -1.92 -26.25 -9.28
CA LEU A 121 -0.99 -26.06 -10.39
C LEU A 121 0.42 -25.76 -9.89
N TRP A 122 1.42 -26.45 -10.46
CA TRP A 122 2.83 -26.11 -10.27
C TRP A 122 3.56 -25.94 -11.59
N ILE A 123 4.17 -24.77 -11.78
CA ILE A 123 4.93 -24.38 -12.96
C ILE A 123 6.39 -24.18 -12.56
N ARG A 124 7.30 -24.92 -13.21
CA ARG A 124 8.75 -24.84 -12.99
C ARG A 124 9.47 -24.59 -14.30
N ASP A 125 10.22 -23.50 -14.40
CA ASP A 125 11.09 -23.22 -15.56
C ASP A 125 10.38 -23.41 -16.92
N ALA A 126 9.11 -23.00 -16.99
CA ALA A 126 8.21 -23.28 -18.11
C ALA A 126 7.32 -22.08 -18.42
N ALA A 127 6.77 -22.06 -19.63
CA ALA A 127 5.82 -21.05 -20.08
C ALA A 127 4.39 -21.58 -20.01
N MET A 128 3.46 -20.78 -19.47
CA MET A 128 2.06 -21.16 -19.35
C MET A 128 1.11 -20.00 -19.64
N THR A 129 0.01 -20.30 -20.33
CA THR A 129 -1.11 -19.38 -20.52
C THR A 129 -2.41 -20.01 -20.06
N LEU A 130 -3.12 -19.34 -19.16
CA LEU A 130 -4.49 -19.65 -18.74
C LEU A 130 -5.45 -18.63 -19.35
N GLU A 131 -6.48 -19.07 -20.05
CA GLU A 131 -7.50 -18.19 -20.65
C GLU A 131 -8.89 -18.63 -20.18
N HIS A 132 -9.56 -17.78 -19.38
CA HIS A 132 -10.88 -18.05 -18.81
C HIS A 132 -10.94 -19.39 -18.06
N VAL A 133 -9.94 -19.62 -17.20
CA VAL A 133 -9.83 -20.84 -16.39
C VAL A 133 -10.15 -20.53 -14.94
N ASP A 134 -11.04 -21.32 -14.34
CA ASP A 134 -11.31 -21.27 -12.90
C ASP A 134 -10.45 -22.30 -12.19
N VAL A 135 -9.73 -21.90 -11.15
CA VAL A 135 -8.87 -22.74 -10.32
C VAL A 135 -9.37 -22.66 -8.88
N GLY A 136 -9.58 -23.78 -8.21
CA GLY A 136 -10.17 -23.74 -6.86
C GLY A 136 -9.94 -24.96 -5.99
N PHE A 137 -10.28 -24.77 -4.72
CA PHE A 137 -10.43 -25.82 -3.71
C PHE A 137 -9.14 -26.53 -3.26
N ALA A 138 -7.98 -25.90 -3.44
CA ALA A 138 -6.73 -26.45 -2.90
C ALA A 138 -6.82 -26.58 -1.37
N VAL A 139 -6.35 -27.71 -0.84
CA VAL A 139 -6.49 -28.09 0.57
C VAL A 139 -5.15 -27.90 1.29
N GLY A 140 -5.19 -27.17 2.40
CA GLY A 140 -4.02 -26.76 3.15
C GLY A 140 -3.57 -27.83 4.13
N GLY A 141 -2.26 -28.03 4.24
CA GLY A 141 -1.65 -28.92 5.23
C GLY A 141 -0.81 -28.14 6.23
N TYR A 142 -0.81 -28.58 7.49
CA TYR A 142 0.21 -28.12 8.44
C TYR A 142 1.59 -28.64 7.99
N ALA A 143 2.43 -27.73 7.51
CA ALA A 143 3.80 -28.01 7.12
C ALA A 143 4.68 -28.21 8.38
N ASP A 144 4.75 -29.44 8.88
CA ASP A 144 5.69 -29.81 9.94
C ASP A 144 7.13 -30.05 9.39
N SER A 145 7.41 -29.72 8.13
CA SER A 145 8.78 -29.70 7.62
C SER A 145 9.03 -28.63 6.56
N ALA A 146 10.15 -27.92 6.72
CA ALA A 146 10.74 -27.00 5.73
C ALA A 146 11.19 -27.70 4.41
N GLU A 147 10.79 -28.96 4.19
CA GLU A 147 11.27 -29.82 3.11
C GLU A 147 10.20 -30.09 2.02
N ARG A 148 8.96 -29.59 2.16
CA ARG A 148 7.92 -29.80 1.15
C ARG A 148 7.71 -28.57 0.26
N PRO A 149 8.01 -28.64 -1.06
CA PRO A 149 7.75 -27.54 -1.98
C PRO A 149 6.26 -27.34 -2.31
N PHE A 150 5.41 -28.32 -1.97
CA PHE A 150 3.97 -28.38 -2.26
C PHE A 150 3.15 -28.93 -1.08
N GLY A 151 1.83 -28.79 -1.15
CA GLY A 151 0.87 -29.22 -0.13
C GLY A 151 0.49 -28.13 0.86
N HIS A 152 0.69 -26.87 0.46
CA HIS A 152 0.34 -25.69 1.26
C HIS A 152 -1.11 -25.26 1.04
N GLY A 153 -1.79 -25.84 0.05
CA GLY A 153 -3.16 -25.51 -0.31
C GLY A 153 -3.22 -24.37 -1.31
N SER A 154 -2.25 -24.29 -2.22
CA SER A 154 -2.12 -23.18 -3.15
C SER A 154 -2.79 -23.45 -4.50
N GLY A 155 -3.35 -22.40 -5.10
CA GLY A 155 -3.99 -22.47 -6.42
C GLY A 155 -2.98 -22.66 -7.54
N LEU A 156 -2.04 -21.73 -7.65
CA LEU A 156 -0.97 -21.74 -8.64
C LEU A 156 0.36 -21.41 -7.98
N VAL A 157 1.39 -22.21 -8.28
CA VAL A 157 2.76 -21.96 -7.83
C VAL A 157 3.67 -21.82 -9.05
N ALA A 158 4.26 -20.65 -9.25
CA ALA A 158 5.29 -20.38 -10.25
C ALA A 158 6.68 -20.31 -9.57
N SER A 159 7.65 -21.05 -10.10
CA SER A 159 8.99 -21.17 -9.50
C SER A 159 10.09 -21.37 -10.54
N GLY A 160 11.34 -21.13 -10.12
CA GLY A 160 12.50 -21.07 -11.03
C GLY A 160 12.45 -19.84 -11.92
N ALA A 161 12.44 -20.04 -13.23
CA ALA A 161 12.29 -18.99 -14.25
C ALA A 161 10.99 -19.17 -15.05
N ALA A 162 9.88 -19.47 -14.38
CA ALA A 162 8.58 -19.65 -15.04
C ALA A 162 8.04 -18.32 -15.62
N ASP A 163 7.33 -18.41 -16.73
CA ASP A 163 6.63 -17.28 -17.38
C ASP A 163 5.15 -17.63 -17.53
N VAL A 164 4.28 -16.97 -16.74
CA VAL A 164 2.87 -17.32 -16.64
C VAL A 164 1.99 -16.14 -17.04
N ARG A 165 1.06 -16.36 -17.95
CA ARG A 165 0.01 -15.42 -18.32
C ARG A 165 -1.36 -15.97 -17.93
N VAL A 166 -2.19 -15.16 -17.29
CA VAL A 166 -3.59 -15.48 -17.00
C VAL A 166 -4.47 -14.37 -17.54
N VAL A 167 -5.47 -14.73 -18.34
CA VAL A 167 -6.44 -13.81 -18.94
C VAL A 167 -7.84 -14.25 -18.56
N GLY A 168 -8.52 -13.47 -17.72
CA GLY A 168 -9.81 -13.81 -17.14
C GLY A 168 -9.78 -15.04 -16.23
N GLY A 169 -10.97 -15.49 -15.83
CA GLY A 169 -11.13 -16.62 -14.90
C GLY A 169 -10.93 -16.21 -13.45
N GLY A 170 -10.71 -17.17 -12.57
CA GLY A 170 -10.55 -16.87 -11.15
C GLY A 170 -9.87 -17.94 -10.31
N PHE A 171 -9.37 -17.51 -9.16
CA PHE A 171 -8.72 -18.33 -8.14
C PHE A 171 -9.47 -18.18 -6.83
N GLY A 172 -10.07 -19.26 -6.32
CA GLY A 172 -10.91 -19.15 -5.14
C GLY A 172 -11.04 -20.39 -4.28
N ARG A 173 -11.30 -20.14 -2.99
CA ARG A 173 -11.50 -21.17 -1.95
C ARG A 173 -10.27 -22.05 -1.74
N HIS A 174 -9.09 -21.45 -1.81
CA HIS A 174 -7.82 -22.08 -1.45
C HIS A 174 -7.58 -21.91 0.06
N GLU A 175 -7.18 -23.00 0.71
CA GLU A 175 -6.79 -23.01 2.12
C GLU A 175 -5.35 -22.49 2.36
N GLY A 176 -4.61 -22.20 1.27
CA GLY A 176 -3.33 -21.47 1.25
C GLY A 176 -3.42 -20.17 0.44
N PHE A 177 -2.39 -19.88 -0.35
CA PHE A 177 -2.38 -18.73 -1.27
C PHE A 177 -3.04 -19.07 -2.61
N ALA A 178 -3.77 -18.14 -3.19
CA ALA A 178 -4.34 -18.35 -4.52
C ALA A 178 -3.25 -18.47 -5.59
N ILE A 179 -2.26 -17.58 -5.54
CA ILE A 179 -1.14 -17.53 -6.47
C ILE A 179 0.15 -17.29 -5.67
N GLU A 180 1.16 -18.10 -5.93
CA GLU A 180 2.50 -17.93 -5.40
C GLU A 180 3.51 -17.75 -6.53
N VAL A 181 4.33 -16.70 -6.43
CA VAL A 181 5.37 -16.38 -7.42
C VAL A 181 6.72 -16.32 -6.71
N ARG A 182 7.62 -17.22 -7.10
CA ARG A 182 8.91 -17.42 -6.43
C ARG A 182 10.08 -17.29 -7.40
N ASP A 183 11.27 -17.16 -6.83
CA ASP A 183 12.55 -17.14 -7.54
C ASP A 183 12.64 -16.01 -8.57
N ALA A 184 12.88 -16.31 -9.85
CA ALA A 184 12.97 -15.35 -10.95
C ALA A 184 11.75 -15.43 -11.89
N SER A 185 10.62 -15.93 -11.37
CA SER A 185 9.41 -16.14 -12.18
C SER A 185 8.71 -14.83 -12.51
N THR A 186 8.04 -14.78 -13.65
CA THR A 186 7.23 -13.66 -14.12
C THR A 186 5.79 -14.08 -14.28
N VAL A 187 4.86 -13.31 -13.72
CA VAL A 187 3.42 -13.56 -13.83
C VAL A 187 2.69 -12.31 -14.32
N HIS A 188 1.83 -12.49 -15.33
CA HIS A 188 0.95 -11.45 -15.85
C HIS A 188 -0.51 -11.86 -15.71
N LEU A 189 -1.30 -11.04 -15.02
CA LEU A 189 -2.72 -11.24 -14.77
C LEU A 189 -3.52 -10.14 -15.47
N ASP A 190 -4.53 -10.53 -16.24
CA ASP A 190 -5.40 -9.62 -17.00
C ASP A 190 -6.86 -9.97 -16.66
N ASP A 191 -7.57 -9.07 -15.99
CA ASP A 191 -8.96 -9.22 -15.56
C ASP A 191 -9.26 -10.50 -14.74
N VAL A 192 -8.37 -10.81 -13.80
CA VAL A 192 -8.46 -12.02 -12.95
C VAL A 192 -9.15 -11.73 -11.63
N VAL A 193 -10.05 -12.62 -11.19
CA VAL A 193 -10.71 -12.54 -9.88
C VAL A 193 -10.07 -13.52 -8.90
N VAL A 194 -9.49 -13.01 -7.82
CA VAL A 194 -8.93 -13.78 -6.71
C VAL A 194 -9.79 -13.55 -5.48
N VAL A 195 -10.47 -14.60 -4.98
CA VAL A 195 -11.55 -14.41 -4.02
C VAL A 195 -11.69 -15.53 -2.99
N ARG A 196 -11.90 -15.18 -1.72
CA ARG A 196 -12.19 -16.13 -0.62
C ARG A 196 -11.12 -17.20 -0.45
N ASN A 197 -9.87 -16.77 -0.39
CA ASN A 197 -8.72 -17.61 -0.10
C ASN A 197 -8.19 -17.29 1.31
N VAL A 198 -7.37 -18.17 1.88
CA VAL A 198 -6.62 -17.82 3.09
C VAL A 198 -5.67 -16.66 2.77
N GLY A 199 -4.86 -16.76 1.72
CA GLY A 199 -4.10 -15.63 1.17
C GLY A 199 -4.42 -15.40 -0.31
N GLY A 200 -4.34 -14.16 -0.78
CA GLY A 200 -4.53 -13.83 -2.19
C GLY A 200 -3.31 -14.21 -3.03
N ILE A 201 -2.37 -13.28 -3.16
CA ILE A 201 -1.14 -13.46 -3.94
C ILE A 201 0.09 -13.32 -3.03
N HIS A 202 1.02 -14.26 -3.10
CA HIS A 202 2.32 -14.18 -2.45
C HIS A 202 3.43 -14.10 -3.50
N ILE A 203 4.35 -13.15 -3.35
CA ILE A 203 5.51 -12.99 -4.22
C ILE A 203 6.79 -12.74 -3.40
N ASP A 204 7.85 -13.45 -3.74
CA ASP A 204 9.16 -13.37 -3.05
C ASP A 204 10.32 -13.60 -4.03
N GLY A 205 11.55 -13.37 -3.57
CA GLY A 205 12.77 -13.57 -4.35
C GLY A 205 13.05 -12.40 -5.30
N GLU A 206 13.31 -12.70 -6.57
CA GLU A 206 13.51 -11.72 -7.66
C GLU A 206 12.35 -11.75 -8.65
N ALA A 207 11.19 -12.25 -8.20
CA ALA A 207 10.02 -12.46 -9.03
C ALA A 207 9.39 -11.13 -9.47
N SER A 208 8.60 -11.19 -10.54
CA SER A 208 7.81 -10.06 -11.01
C SER A 208 6.34 -10.42 -11.23
N LEU A 209 5.45 -9.51 -10.85
CA LEU A 209 4.01 -9.62 -11.07
C LEU A 209 3.48 -8.35 -11.73
N THR A 210 2.70 -8.49 -12.80
CA THR A 210 1.87 -7.42 -13.35
C THR A 210 0.42 -7.84 -13.33
N MET A 211 -0.47 -7.01 -12.80
CA MET A 211 -1.91 -7.21 -12.84
C MET A 211 -2.60 -5.98 -13.44
N VAL A 212 -3.45 -6.20 -14.44
CA VAL A 212 -4.27 -5.16 -15.07
C VAL A 212 -5.73 -5.55 -14.96
N GLY A 213 -6.54 -4.71 -14.31
CA GLY A 213 -7.93 -5.04 -13.96
C GLY A 213 -8.01 -6.05 -12.81
N GLY A 214 -9.19 -6.64 -12.65
CA GLY A 214 -9.44 -7.72 -11.69
C GLY A 214 -9.68 -7.30 -10.23
N GLU A 215 -9.88 -8.30 -9.39
CA GLU A 215 -10.29 -8.16 -7.99
C GLU A 215 -9.45 -9.07 -7.08
N LEU A 216 -9.01 -8.58 -5.94
CA LEU A 216 -8.46 -9.36 -4.83
C LEU A 216 -9.34 -9.12 -3.60
N ARG A 217 -10.19 -10.06 -3.20
CA ARG A 217 -11.15 -9.79 -2.13
C ARG A 217 -11.51 -10.94 -1.21
N GLN A 218 -11.95 -10.56 -0.01
CA GLN A 218 -12.47 -11.48 1.01
C GLN A 218 -11.42 -12.52 1.43
N HIS A 219 -10.16 -12.08 1.56
CA HIS A 219 -9.06 -12.93 2.00
C HIS A 219 -8.93 -12.92 3.52
N VAL A 220 -8.71 -14.08 4.13
CA VAL A 220 -8.54 -14.17 5.59
C VAL A 220 -7.26 -13.46 6.05
N ALA A 221 -6.18 -13.63 5.30
CA ALA A 221 -4.90 -12.96 5.45
C ALA A 221 -4.74 -11.90 4.34
N SER A 222 -3.50 -11.59 3.95
CA SER A 222 -3.22 -10.58 2.93
C SER A 222 -3.82 -10.93 1.57
N ALA A 223 -4.37 -9.93 0.89
CA ALA A 223 -4.69 -9.98 -0.53
C ALA A 223 -3.42 -10.04 -1.39
N LEU A 224 -2.39 -9.30 -0.97
CA LEU A 224 -1.08 -9.30 -1.64
C LEU A 224 0.03 -9.24 -0.59
N GLU A 225 1.00 -10.14 -0.70
CA GLU A 225 2.21 -10.14 0.09
C GLU A 225 3.44 -10.13 -0.83
N VAL A 226 4.28 -9.11 -0.66
CA VAL A 226 5.49 -8.88 -1.45
C VAL A 226 6.71 -8.87 -0.53
N ARG A 227 7.68 -9.74 -0.82
CA ARG A 227 8.92 -9.90 -0.04
C ARG A 227 10.16 -9.95 -0.94
N GLY A 228 11.33 -9.96 -0.31
CA GLY A 228 12.61 -10.12 -1.01
C GLY A 228 12.96 -8.90 -1.85
N ARG A 229 13.34 -9.12 -3.12
CA ARG A 229 13.61 -8.10 -4.15
C ARG A 229 12.54 -8.15 -5.26
N ALA A 230 11.34 -8.60 -4.93
CA ALA A 230 10.27 -8.75 -5.89
C ALA A 230 9.80 -7.39 -6.44
N SER A 231 9.22 -7.41 -7.65
CA SER A 231 8.63 -6.24 -8.28
C SER A 231 7.15 -6.48 -8.60
N VAL A 232 6.29 -5.51 -8.27
CA VAL A 232 4.85 -5.60 -8.54
C VAL A 232 4.33 -4.36 -9.24
N SER A 233 3.51 -4.54 -10.27
CA SER A 233 2.73 -3.47 -10.91
C SER A 233 1.25 -3.83 -10.91
N LEU A 234 0.42 -3.01 -10.28
CA LEU A 234 -1.04 -3.14 -10.30
C LEU A 234 -1.66 -1.95 -11.03
N GLU A 235 -2.55 -2.21 -11.98
CA GLU A 235 -3.31 -1.18 -12.68
C GLU A 235 -4.81 -1.50 -12.65
N ALA A 236 -5.63 -0.54 -12.21
CA ALA A 236 -7.09 -0.65 -12.20
C ALA A 236 -7.61 -1.89 -11.45
N THR A 237 -6.94 -2.28 -10.37
CA THR A 237 -7.27 -3.43 -9.54
C THR A 237 -8.07 -3.00 -8.31
N TYR A 238 -9.01 -3.85 -7.89
CA TYR A 238 -9.83 -3.63 -6.69
C TYR A 238 -9.43 -4.58 -5.55
N ILE A 239 -9.09 -4.05 -4.38
CA ILE A 239 -8.64 -4.79 -3.19
C ILE A 239 -9.60 -4.53 -2.04
N GLU A 240 -10.33 -5.54 -1.58
CA GLU A 240 -11.45 -5.35 -0.64
C GLU A 240 -11.60 -6.46 0.40
N GLU A 241 -12.01 -6.07 1.62
CA GLU A 241 -12.38 -7.00 2.69
C GLU A 241 -11.28 -8.05 2.97
N SER A 242 -10.02 -7.62 2.93
CA SER A 242 -8.86 -8.51 3.06
C SER A 242 -7.99 -8.15 4.26
N GLY A 243 -7.45 -9.18 4.90
CA GLY A 243 -6.75 -9.05 6.18
C GLY A 243 -7.68 -9.31 7.36
N SER A 244 -7.14 -9.17 8.57
CA SER A 244 -7.85 -9.52 9.79
C SER A 244 -7.41 -8.66 10.97
N LEU A 245 -8.38 -8.33 11.83
CA LEU A 245 -8.18 -7.69 13.12
C LEU A 245 -8.73 -8.61 14.22
N GLY A 246 -7.96 -8.87 15.28
CA GLY A 246 -8.42 -9.63 16.45
C GLY A 246 -8.19 -11.15 16.40
N GLY A 247 -7.27 -11.60 15.53
CA GLY A 247 -6.85 -13.00 15.43
C GLY A 247 -5.37 -13.16 15.09
N LEU A 248 -5.02 -12.95 13.81
CA LEU A 248 -3.64 -13.02 13.31
C LEU A 248 -3.01 -11.63 13.06
N ASP A 249 -3.81 -10.56 13.15
CA ASP A 249 -3.43 -9.18 12.84
C ASP A 249 -2.66 -9.07 11.51
N VAL A 250 -3.41 -9.12 10.42
CA VAL A 250 -2.87 -9.17 9.06
C VAL A 250 -3.42 -8.03 8.22
N ASP A 251 -2.54 -7.36 7.49
CA ASP A 251 -2.86 -6.24 6.63
C ASP A 251 -3.31 -6.72 5.25
N ALA A 252 -4.05 -5.89 4.50
CA ALA A 252 -4.55 -6.29 3.18
C ALA A 252 -3.41 -6.44 2.16
N VAL A 253 -2.51 -5.45 2.11
CA VAL A 253 -1.31 -5.48 1.28
C VAL A 253 -0.07 -5.24 2.13
N ARG A 254 0.90 -6.14 2.03
CA ARG A 254 2.18 -6.07 2.76
C ARG A 254 3.33 -6.04 1.77
N VAL A 255 4.19 -5.03 1.85
CA VAL A 255 5.41 -4.92 1.04
C VAL A 255 6.61 -4.80 1.96
N GLY A 256 7.56 -5.72 1.87
CA GLY A 256 8.74 -5.76 2.74
C GLY A 256 10.03 -6.15 2.01
N GLY A 257 11.13 -6.25 2.76
CA GLY A 257 12.46 -6.48 2.21
C GLY A 257 12.99 -5.27 1.41
N ASP A 258 13.45 -5.54 0.19
CA ASP A 258 13.92 -4.57 -0.81
C ASP A 258 12.94 -4.51 -2.00
N ALA A 259 11.68 -4.90 -1.79
CA ALA A 259 10.70 -5.00 -2.86
C ALA A 259 10.24 -3.62 -3.36
N GLU A 260 9.85 -3.58 -4.64
CA GLU A 260 9.28 -2.39 -5.29
C GLU A 260 7.86 -2.67 -5.76
N ALA A 261 6.94 -1.73 -5.53
CA ALA A 261 5.60 -1.81 -6.08
C ALA A 261 5.12 -0.49 -6.71
N GLU A 262 4.39 -0.61 -7.80
CA GLU A 262 3.72 0.50 -8.47
C GLU A 262 2.22 0.23 -8.58
N PHE A 263 1.41 1.17 -8.09
CA PHE A 263 -0.04 1.09 -8.10
C PHE A 263 -0.61 2.23 -8.95
N ARG A 264 -1.47 1.92 -9.93
CA ARG A 264 -2.13 2.91 -10.78
C ARG A 264 -3.63 2.70 -10.72
N ARG A 265 -4.37 3.69 -10.20
CA ARG A 265 -5.84 3.64 -10.09
C ARG A 265 -6.32 2.39 -9.35
N VAL A 266 -5.58 1.98 -8.32
CA VAL A 266 -5.95 0.85 -7.45
C VAL A 266 -6.93 1.36 -6.40
N VAL A 267 -7.93 0.55 -6.09
CA VAL A 267 -8.89 0.85 -5.03
C VAL A 267 -8.66 -0.10 -3.86
N PHE A 268 -8.52 0.46 -2.67
CA PHE A 268 -8.45 -0.27 -1.40
C PHE A 268 -9.70 0.06 -0.60
N ALA A 269 -10.57 -0.92 -0.36
CA ALA A 269 -11.85 -0.68 0.29
C ALA A 269 -12.12 -1.64 1.45
N HIS A 270 -12.66 -1.13 2.56
CA HIS A 270 -13.22 -1.96 3.64
C HIS A 270 -12.23 -2.99 4.22
N ASN A 271 -10.93 -2.69 4.20
CA ASN A 271 -9.93 -3.57 4.79
C ASN A 271 -9.88 -3.33 6.32
N PRO A 272 -10.03 -4.37 7.15
CA PRO A 272 -10.22 -4.23 8.61
C PRO A 272 -8.98 -3.75 9.36
N ARG A 273 -7.81 -3.73 8.71
CA ARG A 273 -6.54 -3.23 9.26
C ARG A 273 -5.89 -2.27 8.26
N PHE A 274 -4.57 -2.11 8.29
CA PHE A 274 -3.85 -1.34 7.26
C PHE A 274 -4.19 -1.93 5.89
N ALA A 275 -4.71 -1.10 4.99
CA ALA A 275 -4.89 -1.48 3.59
C ALA A 275 -3.54 -1.68 2.90
N LEU A 276 -2.55 -0.91 3.32
CA LEU A 276 -1.18 -0.97 2.82
C LEU A 276 -0.20 -0.82 3.99
N SER A 277 0.70 -1.78 4.15
CA SER A 277 1.82 -1.68 5.10
C SER A 277 3.17 -1.94 4.43
N LEU A 278 4.13 -1.07 4.72
CA LEU A 278 5.48 -1.10 4.18
C LEU A 278 6.51 -1.30 5.28
N HIS A 279 7.42 -2.26 5.08
CA HIS A 279 8.43 -2.69 6.05
C HIS A 279 9.84 -2.66 5.44
N ASP A 280 10.87 -2.74 6.27
CA ASP A 280 12.28 -2.81 5.87
C ASP A 280 12.73 -1.63 4.98
N ARG A 281 13.07 -1.88 3.71
CA ARG A 281 13.50 -0.89 2.70
C ARG A 281 12.58 -0.90 1.47
N ALA A 282 11.36 -1.41 1.63
CA ALA A 282 10.38 -1.47 0.54
C ALA A 282 10.08 -0.08 -0.02
N SER A 283 9.82 0.00 -1.33
CA SER A 283 9.41 1.24 -1.99
C SER A 283 8.10 1.05 -2.76
N VAL A 284 7.12 1.93 -2.50
CA VAL A 284 5.84 1.90 -3.21
C VAL A 284 5.53 3.28 -3.80
N ARG A 285 5.05 3.30 -5.05
CA ARG A 285 4.49 4.49 -5.69
C ARG A 285 3.03 4.22 -6.07
N SER A 286 2.13 5.10 -5.67
CA SER A 286 0.71 5.07 -6.05
C SER A 286 0.35 6.29 -6.89
N TYR A 287 -0.53 6.09 -7.88
CA TYR A 287 -1.00 7.12 -8.80
C TYR A 287 -2.52 7.07 -8.93
N GLY A 288 -3.20 8.09 -8.40
CA GLY A 288 -4.64 8.28 -8.54
C GLY A 288 -5.48 7.12 -8.01
N GLY A 289 -5.01 6.44 -6.97
CA GLY A 289 -5.73 5.41 -6.25
C GLY A 289 -6.78 5.97 -5.28
N LEU A 290 -7.63 5.09 -4.79
CA LEU A 290 -8.65 5.39 -3.78
C LEU A 290 -8.46 4.46 -2.58
N PHE A 291 -8.31 5.04 -1.39
CA PHE A 291 -8.37 4.34 -0.12
C PHE A 291 -9.67 4.78 0.56
N GLU A 292 -10.56 3.84 0.84
CA GLU A 292 -11.87 4.14 1.43
C GLU A 292 -12.23 3.13 2.52
N HIS A 293 -12.67 3.61 3.68
CA HIS A 293 -13.17 2.75 4.77
C HIS A 293 -12.18 1.67 5.24
N ASN A 294 -10.89 1.96 5.13
CA ASN A 294 -9.82 1.09 5.64
C ASN A 294 -9.44 1.45 7.08
N GLY A 295 -8.82 0.49 7.76
CA GLY A 295 -8.37 0.65 9.14
C GLY A 295 -9.50 0.41 10.13
N ALA A 296 -9.21 0.70 11.40
CA ALA A 296 -10.13 0.47 12.50
C ALA A 296 -9.95 1.53 13.58
N ASN A 297 -11.05 1.84 14.26
CA ASN A 297 -11.05 2.63 15.47
C ASN A 297 -11.99 1.95 16.45
N THR A 298 -11.39 1.21 17.38
CA THR A 298 -12.09 0.53 18.46
C THR A 298 -11.51 1.02 19.79
N ASP A 299 -12.20 0.72 20.90
CA ASP A 299 -11.71 1.06 22.24
C ASP A 299 -10.32 0.45 22.55
N GLU A 300 -9.90 -0.58 21.79
CA GLU A 300 -8.65 -1.32 22.01
C GLU A 300 -7.58 -1.02 20.96
N VAL A 301 -7.96 -0.68 19.72
CA VAL A 301 -7.03 -0.56 18.59
C VAL A 301 -7.39 0.63 17.69
N LEU A 302 -6.37 1.44 17.43
CA LEU A 302 -6.35 2.49 16.43
C LEU A 302 -5.49 2.02 15.25
N VAL A 303 -6.06 1.98 14.05
CA VAL A 303 -5.36 1.53 12.85
C VAL A 303 -5.68 2.47 11.69
N SER A 304 -4.67 3.17 11.20
CA SER A 304 -4.75 3.99 10.00
C SER A 304 -5.00 3.16 8.73
N ALA A 305 -5.31 3.81 7.61
CA ALA A 305 -5.40 3.13 6.31
C ALA A 305 -4.04 2.62 5.82
N VAL A 306 -2.98 3.39 6.08
CA VAL A 306 -1.62 3.11 5.60
C VAL A 306 -0.63 3.15 6.76
N TRP A 307 0.32 2.22 6.77
CA TRP A 307 1.44 2.22 7.71
C TRP A 307 2.77 2.09 6.95
N VAL A 308 3.73 2.94 7.29
CA VAL A 308 5.08 2.95 6.71
C VAL A 308 6.10 2.96 7.84
N GLY A 309 6.88 1.89 7.95
CA GLY A 309 7.86 1.74 9.01
C GLY A 309 9.29 1.52 8.53
N ASP A 310 10.17 1.30 9.51
CA ASP A 310 11.59 0.97 9.32
C ASP A 310 12.33 2.01 8.47
N GLY A 311 12.78 1.67 7.26
CA GLY A 311 13.39 2.58 6.30
C GLY A 311 12.65 2.57 4.97
N ALA A 312 11.36 2.21 4.97
CA ALA A 312 10.56 2.11 3.77
C ALA A 312 10.15 3.49 3.22
N ALA A 313 9.80 3.52 1.93
CA ALA A 313 9.45 4.73 1.21
C ALA A 313 8.11 4.60 0.48
N LEU A 314 7.18 5.53 0.75
CA LEU A 314 5.91 5.63 0.05
C LEU A 314 5.81 6.96 -0.70
N ALA A 315 5.35 6.92 -1.95
CA ALA A 315 4.93 8.11 -2.67
C ALA A 315 3.49 7.96 -3.16
N LEU A 316 2.61 8.88 -2.78
CA LEU A 316 1.23 8.99 -3.25
C LEU A 316 1.11 10.20 -4.16
N HIS A 317 0.53 10.02 -5.34
CA HIS A 317 0.39 11.04 -6.38
C HIS A 317 -1.07 11.16 -6.82
N GLY A 318 -1.76 12.19 -6.35
CA GLY A 318 -3.17 12.43 -6.65
C GLY A 318 -4.12 11.36 -6.08
N ASP A 319 -3.66 10.57 -5.11
CA ASP A 319 -4.48 9.58 -4.42
C ASP A 319 -5.49 10.24 -3.49
N HIS A 320 -6.60 9.54 -3.25
CA HIS A 320 -7.67 9.99 -2.36
C HIS A 320 -7.80 9.01 -1.19
N LEU A 321 -7.62 9.49 0.04
CA LEU A 321 -7.81 8.73 1.27
C LEU A 321 -9.04 9.28 1.99
N ARG A 322 -10.05 8.44 2.23
CA ARG A 322 -11.29 8.90 2.84
C ARG A 322 -11.95 7.92 3.79
N ASP A 323 -12.68 8.49 4.75
CA ASP A 323 -13.57 7.75 5.64
C ASP A 323 -12.85 6.65 6.46
N HIS A 324 -11.61 6.98 6.90
CA HIS A 324 -10.77 6.10 7.70
C HIS A 324 -10.93 6.40 9.18
N ALA A 325 -11.55 5.49 9.92
CA ALA A 325 -11.87 5.74 11.32
C ALA A 325 -10.62 5.92 12.21
N GLY A 326 -9.50 5.27 11.85
CA GLY A 326 -8.27 5.19 12.63
C GLY A 326 -7.12 6.10 12.18
N GLY A 327 -7.35 7.00 11.22
CA GLY A 327 -6.30 7.84 10.60
C GLY A 327 -6.00 7.44 9.16
N ALA A 328 -5.27 8.28 8.43
CA ALA A 328 -4.95 8.02 7.02
C ALA A 328 -3.59 7.33 6.88
N VAL A 329 -2.53 7.90 7.45
CA VAL A 329 -1.15 7.45 7.26
C VAL A 329 -0.35 7.52 8.55
N ASP A 330 0.23 6.39 8.95
CA ASP A 330 1.22 6.30 10.02
C ASP A 330 2.63 6.14 9.43
N VAL A 331 3.58 6.93 9.94
CA VAL A 331 4.98 6.94 9.51
C VAL A 331 5.88 6.82 10.73
N VAL A 332 6.65 5.74 10.82
CA VAL A 332 7.40 5.37 12.02
C VAL A 332 8.85 5.00 11.66
N GLY A 333 9.78 5.17 12.59
CA GLY A 333 11.17 4.80 12.37
C GLY A 333 11.91 5.81 11.50
N ALA A 334 12.68 5.32 10.53
CA ALA A 334 13.37 6.11 9.52
C ALA A 334 12.63 6.13 8.17
N ALA A 335 11.32 5.84 8.18
CA ALA A 335 10.48 5.82 6.99
C ALA A 335 10.32 7.20 6.35
N SER A 336 10.00 7.20 5.06
CA SER A 336 9.74 8.41 4.27
C SER A 336 8.44 8.33 3.49
N VAL A 337 7.66 9.42 3.51
CA VAL A 337 6.41 9.53 2.77
C VAL A 337 6.36 10.84 1.98
N LEU A 338 6.07 10.73 0.68
CA LEU A 338 5.70 11.84 -0.18
C LEU A 338 4.20 11.80 -0.48
N LEU A 339 3.50 12.88 -0.21
CA LEU A 339 2.09 13.10 -0.52
C LEU A 339 1.99 14.25 -1.54
N GLU A 340 1.85 13.94 -2.81
CA GLU A 340 1.77 14.95 -3.88
C GLU A 340 0.34 15.06 -4.42
N GLY A 341 -0.30 16.22 -4.24
CA GLY A 341 -1.64 16.50 -4.75
C GLY A 341 -2.73 15.57 -4.20
N VAL A 342 -2.51 14.98 -3.02
CA VAL A 342 -3.45 14.02 -2.42
C VAL A 342 -4.65 14.72 -1.78
N THR A 343 -5.77 14.02 -1.68
CA THR A 343 -6.92 14.44 -0.88
C THR A 343 -7.08 13.51 0.32
N ILE A 344 -7.17 14.07 1.53
CA ILE A 344 -7.45 13.32 2.75
C ILE A 344 -8.72 13.89 3.39
N GLU A 345 -9.78 13.11 3.48
CA GLU A 345 -11.05 13.62 4.01
C GLU A 345 -11.80 12.65 4.91
N ARG A 346 -12.57 13.19 5.85
CA ARG A 346 -13.46 12.41 6.75
C ARG A 346 -12.73 11.30 7.50
N THR A 347 -11.48 11.51 7.88
CA THR A 347 -10.75 10.55 8.71
C THR A 347 -11.00 10.84 10.18
N GLY A 348 -11.25 9.79 10.96
CA GLY A 348 -11.32 9.85 12.41
C GLY A 348 -9.95 9.89 13.06
N THR A 349 -9.94 10.12 14.37
CA THR A 349 -8.79 10.23 15.29
C THR A 349 -8.18 11.61 15.41
N TRP A 350 -7.30 11.73 16.40
CA TRP A 350 -6.56 12.94 16.71
C TRP A 350 -5.50 13.32 15.66
N ALA A 351 -5.05 12.39 14.81
CA ALA A 351 -4.14 12.68 13.71
C ALA A 351 -4.47 11.87 12.45
N HIS A 352 -4.65 12.54 11.31
CA HIS A 352 -4.85 11.85 10.04
C HIS A 352 -3.52 11.47 9.37
N VAL A 353 -2.45 12.22 9.66
CA VAL A 353 -1.07 11.82 9.38
C VAL A 353 -0.30 11.84 10.69
N TYR A 354 0.29 10.70 11.05
CA TYR A 354 1.04 10.52 12.29
C TYR A 354 2.49 10.17 11.97
N ALA A 355 3.44 11.05 12.30
CA ALA A 355 4.86 10.86 12.02
C ALA A 355 5.69 10.94 13.31
N VAL A 356 6.48 9.90 13.62
CA VAL A 356 7.26 9.82 14.86
C VAL A 356 8.66 9.24 14.66
N GLU A 357 9.44 9.20 15.75
CA GLU A 357 10.83 8.77 15.78
C GLU A 357 11.75 9.59 14.87
N ARG A 358 12.05 9.13 13.65
CA ARG A 358 12.87 9.84 12.65
C ARG A 358 12.16 9.90 11.29
N ALA A 359 10.84 9.76 11.29
CA ALA A 359 10.02 9.77 10.09
C ALA A 359 10.20 11.08 9.32
N THR A 360 10.08 10.99 8.00
CA THR A 360 10.09 12.16 7.10
C THR A 360 8.81 12.17 6.29
N VAL A 361 8.07 13.28 6.36
CA VAL A 361 6.84 13.48 5.58
C VAL A 361 7.01 14.72 4.72
N ARG A 362 6.72 14.61 3.43
CA ARG A 362 6.66 15.75 2.53
C ARG A 362 5.31 15.79 1.84
N VAL A 363 4.65 16.93 1.93
CA VAL A 363 3.35 17.19 1.31
C VAL A 363 3.51 18.32 0.29
N VAL A 364 3.19 18.04 -0.96
CA VAL A 364 3.30 19.01 -2.07
C VAL A 364 1.94 19.16 -2.73
N GLY A 365 1.30 20.29 -2.48
CA GLY A 365 -0.11 20.47 -2.74
C GLY A 365 -0.98 19.50 -1.92
N GLY A 366 -2.28 19.54 -2.16
CA GLY A 366 -3.23 18.62 -1.55
C GLY A 366 -4.27 19.32 -0.69
N THR A 367 -5.28 18.56 -0.28
CA THR A 367 -6.42 19.08 0.46
C THR A 367 -6.82 18.12 1.57
N PHE A 368 -6.70 18.59 2.81
CA PHE A 368 -7.08 17.85 4.01
C PHE A 368 -8.32 18.52 4.60
N THR A 369 -9.47 17.84 4.56
CA THR A 369 -10.74 18.48 4.90
C THR A 369 -11.65 17.55 5.71
N ALA A 370 -12.39 18.13 6.64
CA ALA A 370 -13.35 17.39 7.46
C ALA A 370 -12.71 16.20 8.21
N ASN A 371 -11.45 16.36 8.62
CA ASN A 371 -10.74 15.39 9.45
C ASN A 371 -10.85 15.84 10.91
N GLU A 372 -11.07 14.90 11.82
CA GLU A 372 -11.13 15.19 13.26
C GLU A 372 -9.77 15.69 13.78
N GLY A 373 -8.69 15.10 13.23
CA GLY A 373 -7.31 15.36 13.60
C GLY A 373 -6.50 16.09 12.54
N GLY A 374 -5.31 16.53 12.94
CA GLY A 374 -4.32 17.21 12.12
C GLY A 374 -3.20 16.29 11.61
N LEU A 375 -2.07 16.92 11.27
CA LEU A 375 -0.79 16.25 11.07
C LEU A 375 0.01 16.35 12.37
N TYR A 376 0.38 15.21 12.94
CA TYR A 376 1.23 15.11 14.12
C TYR A 376 2.66 14.75 13.74
N VAL A 377 3.63 15.49 14.27
CA VAL A 377 5.07 15.23 14.14
C VAL A 377 5.70 15.16 15.52
N GLY A 378 6.14 13.98 15.94
CA GLY A 378 6.75 13.75 17.25
C GLY A 378 8.22 13.36 17.20
N ASP A 379 8.83 13.25 18.38
CA ASP A 379 10.23 12.85 18.58
C ASP A 379 11.21 13.65 17.72
N ALA A 380 11.96 13.02 16.81
CA ALA A 380 12.88 13.68 15.88
C ALA A 380 12.39 13.58 14.42
N ALA A 381 11.08 13.37 14.21
CA ALA A 381 10.49 13.36 12.89
C ALA A 381 10.46 14.77 12.26
N SER A 382 10.25 14.82 10.95
CA SER A 382 10.15 16.09 10.22
C SER A 382 9.04 16.08 9.18
N ALA A 383 8.44 17.24 8.96
CA ALA A 383 7.45 17.46 7.93
C ALA A 383 7.73 18.72 7.10
N GLU A 384 7.64 18.59 5.78
CA GLU A 384 7.65 19.72 4.83
C GLU A 384 6.29 19.81 4.14
N LEU A 385 5.65 20.98 4.22
CA LEU A 385 4.35 21.25 3.61
C LEU A 385 4.50 22.42 2.62
N ASP A 386 4.19 22.19 1.36
CA ASP A 386 4.25 23.17 0.28
C ASP A 386 2.88 23.29 -0.40
N ASP A 387 2.25 24.47 -0.34
CA ASP A 387 0.95 24.79 -0.91
C ASP A 387 -0.21 23.85 -0.48
N VAL A 388 -0.24 23.51 0.82
CA VAL A 388 -1.24 22.58 1.40
C VAL A 388 -2.48 23.33 1.87
N VAL A 389 -3.66 22.78 1.61
CA VAL A 389 -4.94 23.29 2.15
C VAL A 389 -5.44 22.36 3.25
N MET A 390 -5.50 22.87 4.49
CA MET A 390 -6.03 22.17 5.67
C MET A 390 -7.27 22.92 6.17
N ILE A 391 -8.41 22.23 6.21
CA ILE A 391 -9.69 22.78 6.64
C ILE A 391 -10.30 21.87 7.71
N GLY A 392 -10.35 22.37 8.94
CA GLY A 392 -11.00 21.70 10.05
C GLY A 392 -12.52 21.66 9.91
N ASP A 393 -13.15 20.73 10.65
CA ASP A 393 -14.60 20.63 10.78
C ASP A 393 -15.16 21.41 11.99
N GLY A 394 -14.29 22.17 12.68
CA GLY A 394 -14.61 22.85 13.94
C GLY A 394 -14.50 21.97 15.19
N GLY A 395 -14.03 20.72 15.08
CA GLY A 395 -13.67 19.87 16.22
C GLY A 395 -12.47 20.42 17.01
N ASP A 396 -12.22 19.87 18.21
CA ASP A 396 -11.19 20.38 19.14
C ASP A 396 -9.72 20.15 18.70
N GLY A 397 -9.49 19.51 17.54
CA GLY A 397 -8.16 19.16 17.05
C GLY A 397 -7.35 20.34 16.52
N ASP A 398 -6.03 20.22 16.62
CA ASP A 398 -5.06 21.10 15.98
C ASP A 398 -4.91 20.73 14.50
N ALA A 399 -4.59 21.70 13.64
CA ALA A 399 -4.25 21.38 12.24
C ALA A 399 -2.88 20.73 12.16
N LEU A 400 -1.89 21.33 12.84
CA LEU A 400 -0.51 20.86 12.90
C LEU A 400 -0.06 20.83 14.36
N LEU A 401 0.53 19.72 14.77
CA LEU A 401 1.15 19.60 16.08
C LEU A 401 2.55 19.01 15.97
N ALA A 402 3.52 19.71 16.53
CA ALA A 402 4.89 19.26 16.65
C ALA A 402 5.26 19.08 18.13
N ASP A 403 5.88 17.96 18.48
CA ASP A 403 6.32 17.64 19.84
C ASP A 403 7.75 17.08 19.86
N GLY A 404 8.41 17.16 21.01
CA GLY A 404 9.77 16.66 21.21
C GLY A 404 10.81 17.52 20.50
N PHE A 405 11.51 16.96 19.52
CA PHE A 405 12.51 17.61 18.67
C PHE A 405 12.06 17.74 17.21
N ALA A 406 10.75 17.62 16.97
CA ALA A 406 10.17 17.65 15.64
C ALA A 406 10.51 18.94 14.88
N VAL A 407 10.57 18.84 13.55
CA VAL A 407 10.79 19.98 12.65
C VAL A 407 9.68 20.07 11.62
N ILE A 408 9.01 21.21 11.54
CA ILE A 408 7.97 21.47 10.53
C ILE A 408 8.32 22.69 9.69
N GLU A 409 8.29 22.56 8.37
CA GLU A 409 8.38 23.68 7.43
C GLU A 409 7.05 23.80 6.67
N VAL A 410 6.43 24.98 6.69
CA VAL A 410 5.19 25.28 5.97
C VAL A 410 5.43 26.44 5.02
N ARG A 411 5.14 26.24 3.73
CA ARG A 411 5.30 27.23 2.67
C ARG A 411 4.01 27.36 1.87
N GLY A 412 3.44 28.56 1.80
CA GLY A 412 2.19 28.78 1.08
C GLY A 412 0.98 28.06 1.70
N GLY A 413 -0.11 27.94 0.95
CA GLY A 413 -1.30 27.19 1.37
C GLY A 413 -2.21 27.92 2.39
N ARG A 414 -3.10 27.13 3.01
CA ARG A 414 -4.18 27.60 3.89
C ARG A 414 -4.38 26.65 5.08
N ILE A 415 -4.51 27.20 6.28
CA ILE A 415 -4.86 26.47 7.51
C ILE A 415 -6.07 27.15 8.15
N GLU A 416 -7.23 26.48 8.15
CA GLU A 416 -8.49 27.12 8.47
C GLU A 416 -9.44 26.29 9.32
N HIS A 417 -10.17 26.97 10.21
CA HIS A 417 -11.35 26.41 10.88
C HIS A 417 -11.11 25.16 11.76
N HIS A 418 -9.92 25.05 12.33
CA HIS A 418 -9.62 24.08 13.38
C HIS A 418 -10.05 24.60 14.75
N GLY A 419 -10.75 23.80 15.55
CA GLY A 419 -11.17 24.21 16.90
C GLY A 419 -10.02 24.24 17.90
N GLY A 420 -8.84 23.71 17.56
CA GLY A 420 -7.58 23.91 18.25
C GLY A 420 -6.70 25.00 17.62
N PHE A 421 -5.40 24.74 17.56
CA PHE A 421 -4.39 25.60 16.97
C PHE A 421 -4.26 25.35 15.46
N GLY A 422 -3.95 26.38 14.68
CA GLY A 422 -3.47 26.18 13.30
C GLY A 422 -2.10 25.48 13.28
N LEU A 423 -1.20 25.86 14.20
CA LEU A 423 0.04 25.15 14.49
C LEU A 423 0.31 25.22 15.99
N TYR A 424 0.67 24.10 16.60
CA TYR A 424 1.13 24.05 17.98
C TYR A 424 2.48 23.36 18.09
N LEU A 425 3.45 24.01 18.75
CA LEU A 425 4.76 23.44 19.04
C LEU A 425 4.95 23.24 20.55
N LEU A 426 5.39 22.04 20.92
CA LEU A 426 5.71 21.62 22.28
C LEU A 426 7.17 21.11 22.38
N GLY A 427 7.67 20.96 23.61
CA GLY A 427 9.01 20.46 23.86
C GLY A 427 10.09 21.40 23.33
N SER A 428 10.95 20.87 22.47
CA SER A 428 12.02 21.56 21.74
C SER A 428 11.77 21.57 20.23
N ALA A 429 10.51 21.42 19.81
CA ALA A 429 10.13 21.40 18.41
C ALA A 429 10.44 22.73 17.73
N ARG A 430 10.64 22.69 16.40
CA ARG A 430 10.95 23.87 15.60
C ARG A 430 10.01 23.96 14.41
N ALA A 431 9.57 25.17 14.09
CA ALA A 431 8.88 25.39 12.83
C ALA A 431 9.22 26.71 12.15
N SER A 432 9.06 26.70 10.83
CA SER A 432 9.08 27.88 9.97
C SER A 432 7.80 27.91 9.14
N VAL A 433 7.11 29.04 9.13
CA VAL A 433 5.87 29.26 8.37
C VAL A 433 6.06 30.49 7.47
N ASP A 434 5.98 30.29 6.16
CA ASP A 434 6.22 31.32 5.14
C ASP A 434 5.06 31.42 4.14
N GLY A 435 4.53 32.63 3.93
CA GLY A 435 3.54 32.88 2.88
C GLY A 435 2.19 32.15 3.02
N THR A 436 1.89 31.61 4.21
CA THR A 436 0.67 30.84 4.50
C THR A 436 -0.46 31.73 4.99
N THR A 437 -1.70 31.40 4.63
CA THR A 437 -2.90 32.02 5.22
C THR A 437 -3.44 31.15 6.36
N VAL A 438 -3.60 31.74 7.55
CA VAL A 438 -4.13 31.07 8.74
C VAL A 438 -5.40 31.78 9.17
N ARG A 439 -6.55 31.09 9.19
CA ARG A 439 -7.85 31.74 9.41
C ARG A 439 -8.79 30.96 10.34
N GLY A 440 -9.42 31.65 11.28
CA GLY A 440 -10.62 31.13 11.94
C GLY A 440 -10.39 29.87 12.78
N ASN A 441 -9.18 29.69 13.30
CA ASN A 441 -8.89 28.67 14.31
C ASN A 441 -9.05 29.26 15.72
N ARG A 442 -9.01 28.43 16.77
CA ARG A 442 -9.05 28.95 18.15
C ARG A 442 -7.88 29.89 18.43
N SER A 443 -6.69 29.49 17.99
CA SER A 443 -5.49 30.33 17.92
C SER A 443 -4.71 29.99 16.65
N GLY A 444 -3.99 30.94 16.07
CA GLY A 444 -3.27 30.73 14.81
C GLY A 444 -2.04 29.83 14.98
N LEU A 445 -0.89 30.42 15.29
CA LEU A 445 0.40 29.70 15.41
C LEU A 445 0.95 29.87 16.82
N VAL A 446 1.21 28.78 17.53
CA VAL A 446 1.64 28.82 18.94
C VAL A 446 2.88 27.98 19.17
N ALA A 447 3.88 28.61 19.81
CA ALA A 447 5.08 27.98 20.33
C ALA A 447 5.05 28.03 21.86
N ALA A 448 5.21 26.89 22.52
CA ALA A 448 5.29 26.79 23.98
C ALA A 448 6.55 26.03 24.43
N GLU A 449 6.76 25.96 25.75
CA GLU A 449 7.92 25.29 26.36
C GLU A 449 9.27 25.81 25.84
N PHE A 450 10.10 25.00 25.20
CA PHE A 450 11.42 25.38 24.66
C PHE A 450 11.44 25.43 23.12
N SER A 451 10.26 25.51 22.51
CA SER A 451 10.13 25.46 21.05
C SER A 451 10.62 26.75 20.37
N THR A 452 10.89 26.64 19.07
CA THR A 452 11.29 27.78 18.22
C THR A 452 10.35 27.93 17.04
N LEU A 453 9.78 29.12 16.84
CA LEU A 453 8.87 29.41 15.74
C LEU A 453 9.35 30.63 14.93
N GLN A 454 9.46 30.47 13.62
CA GLN A 454 9.70 31.55 12.67
C GLN A 454 8.45 31.76 11.81
N VAL A 455 7.98 33.01 11.74
CA VAL A 455 6.78 33.38 11.00
C VAL A 455 7.13 34.53 10.07
N HIS A 456 7.03 34.32 8.76
CA HIS A 456 7.40 35.33 7.76
C HIS A 456 6.33 35.46 6.66
N GLY A 457 5.93 36.69 6.35
CA GLY A 457 5.04 36.94 5.21
C GLY A 457 3.68 36.25 5.31
N VAL A 458 3.22 35.91 6.51
CA VAL A 458 1.95 35.18 6.71
C VAL A 458 0.78 36.14 6.83
N VAL A 459 -0.42 35.61 6.60
CA VAL A 459 -1.67 36.33 6.80
C VAL A 459 -2.51 35.58 7.83
N VAL A 460 -2.60 36.12 9.04
CA VAL A 460 -3.28 35.52 10.19
C VAL A 460 -4.52 36.33 10.55
N LEU A 461 -5.69 35.74 10.35
CA LEU A 461 -6.94 36.49 10.43
C LEU A 461 -8.05 35.78 11.20
N ALA A 462 -8.88 36.56 11.87
CA ALA A 462 -10.11 36.12 12.49
C ALA A 462 -9.95 34.89 13.40
N GLN A 463 -8.81 34.74 14.09
CA GLN A 463 -8.67 33.70 15.11
C GLN A 463 -9.60 34.01 16.29
N GLU A 464 -10.14 32.98 16.95
CA GLU A 464 -11.03 33.19 18.09
C GLU A 464 -10.33 33.87 19.27
N ARG A 465 -9.02 33.61 19.42
CA ARG A 465 -8.14 34.22 20.42
C ARG A 465 -7.02 35.00 19.77
N SER A 466 -5.82 34.42 19.70
CA SER A 466 -4.62 35.12 19.27
C SER A 466 -4.14 34.66 17.90
N GLY A 467 -3.52 35.58 17.16
CA GLY A 467 -2.87 35.27 15.90
C GLY A 467 -1.64 34.38 16.10
N VAL A 468 -0.59 34.91 16.73
CA VAL A 468 0.64 34.17 17.07
C VAL A 468 0.90 34.22 18.58
N GLY A 469 1.42 33.14 19.16
CA GLY A 469 1.78 33.05 20.57
C GLY A 469 3.16 32.43 20.81
N PHE A 470 3.95 33.05 21.69
CA PHE A 470 5.17 32.50 22.29
C PHE A 470 4.95 32.41 23.79
N LEU A 471 4.98 31.20 24.33
CA LEU A 471 4.66 30.89 25.72
C LEU A 471 5.83 30.18 26.42
N ASP A 472 5.86 30.23 27.74
CA ASP A 472 6.90 29.65 28.58
C ASP A 472 8.31 30.13 28.18
N ALA A 473 9.23 29.27 27.76
CA ALA A 473 10.58 29.65 27.33
C ALA A 473 10.74 29.63 25.79
N ALA A 474 9.63 29.71 25.05
CA ALA A 474 9.64 29.64 23.60
C ALA A 474 10.39 30.83 22.98
N THR A 475 10.96 30.61 21.80
CA THR A 475 11.76 31.62 21.09
C THR A 475 11.28 31.80 19.66
N GLY A 476 11.52 32.97 19.06
CA GLY A 476 11.25 33.12 17.64
C GLY A 476 11.21 34.52 17.06
N GLU A 477 10.68 34.60 15.86
CA GLU A 477 10.56 35.82 15.08
C GLU A 477 9.21 35.84 14.35
N VAL A 478 8.61 37.03 14.27
CA VAL A 478 7.44 37.33 13.45
C VAL A 478 7.75 38.56 12.61
N SER A 479 7.85 38.39 11.30
CA SER A 479 8.18 39.50 10.39
C SER A 479 7.37 39.54 9.10
N GLY A 480 7.17 40.76 8.56
CA GLY A 480 6.51 40.99 7.28
C GLY A 480 5.08 40.46 7.17
N SER A 481 4.40 40.25 8.30
CA SER A 481 3.13 39.52 8.37
C SER A 481 1.94 40.43 8.64
N THR A 482 0.73 39.94 8.35
CA THR A 482 -0.53 40.66 8.59
C THR A 482 -1.38 39.94 9.63
N PHE A 483 -1.83 40.69 10.64
CA PHE A 483 -2.69 40.23 11.75
C PHE A 483 -3.99 41.01 11.75
N ASP A 484 -5.08 40.36 11.34
CA ASP A 484 -6.36 41.04 11.10
C ASP A 484 -7.53 40.43 11.90
N ASP A 485 -8.32 41.26 12.57
CA ASP A 485 -9.57 40.88 13.24
C ASP A 485 -9.46 39.68 14.22
N ASN A 486 -8.32 39.49 14.88
CA ASN A 486 -8.17 38.41 15.87
C ASN A 486 -8.92 38.75 17.17
N GLY A 487 -9.57 37.75 17.78
CA GLY A 487 -10.52 37.91 18.89
C GLY A 487 -9.91 38.42 20.20
N TRP A 488 -8.58 38.41 20.32
CA TRP A 488 -7.87 38.99 21.45
C TRP A 488 -6.62 39.78 21.04
N ALA A 489 -5.57 39.09 20.61
CA ALA A 489 -4.29 39.71 20.30
C ALA A 489 -3.77 39.30 18.91
N GLY A 490 -3.07 40.20 18.22
CA GLY A 490 -2.32 39.81 17.02
C GLY A 490 -1.17 38.87 17.40
N VAL A 491 -0.29 39.32 18.30
CA VAL A 491 0.84 38.54 18.82
C VAL A 491 0.88 38.55 20.36
N VAL A 492 1.16 37.40 20.98
CA VAL A 492 1.34 37.24 22.43
C VAL A 492 2.72 36.67 22.73
N ILE A 493 3.41 37.23 23.71
CA ILE A 493 4.67 36.75 24.27
C ILE A 493 4.53 36.73 25.79
N ALA A 494 4.60 35.56 26.40
CA ALA A 494 4.38 35.40 27.84
C ALA A 494 5.32 34.36 28.45
N GLY A 495 5.53 34.43 29.76
CA GLY A 495 6.43 33.56 30.51
C GLY A 495 7.86 34.10 30.50
N GLU A 496 8.82 33.26 30.14
CA GLU A 496 10.22 33.60 29.90
C GLU A 496 10.52 33.72 28.38
N ALA A 497 9.48 33.81 27.55
CA ALA A 497 9.59 33.72 26.10
C ALA A 497 10.34 34.92 25.51
N VAL A 498 11.03 34.68 24.39
CA VAL A 498 11.84 35.69 23.70
C VAL A 498 11.47 35.75 22.22
N ALA A 499 10.89 36.87 21.77
CA ALA A 499 10.50 37.02 20.37
C ALA A 499 10.80 38.40 19.78
N GLU A 500 11.17 38.41 18.50
CA GLU A 500 11.30 39.62 17.70
C GLU A 500 10.04 39.79 16.84
N VAL A 501 9.39 40.96 16.92
CA VAL A 501 8.16 41.27 16.18
C VAL A 501 8.41 42.52 15.34
N THR A 502 8.68 42.32 14.04
CA THR A 502 9.17 43.38 13.17
C THR A 502 8.42 43.54 11.85
N ASP A 503 8.26 44.78 11.37
CA ASP A 503 7.73 45.07 10.03
C ASP A 503 6.36 44.41 9.73
N ASN A 504 5.50 44.28 10.75
CA ASN A 504 4.17 43.67 10.59
C ASN A 504 3.06 44.73 10.49
N LEU A 505 1.94 44.31 9.89
CA LEU A 505 0.68 45.05 9.88
C LEU A 505 -0.30 44.40 10.86
N PHE A 506 -0.78 45.19 11.82
CA PHE A 506 -1.85 44.80 12.74
C PHE A 506 -3.08 45.65 12.46
N GLU A 507 -4.22 45.01 12.18
CA GLU A 507 -5.49 45.68 11.90
C GLU A 507 -6.63 45.00 12.67
N GLY A 508 -7.55 45.77 13.25
CA GLY A 508 -8.82 45.24 13.78
C GLY A 508 -8.76 44.28 14.98
N ASN A 509 -7.59 43.95 15.52
CA ASN A 509 -7.46 43.00 16.64
C ASN A 509 -8.20 43.52 17.89
N ALA A 510 -9.09 42.71 18.46
CA ALA A 510 -10.17 43.16 19.34
C ALA A 510 -9.70 43.80 20.65
N ASN A 511 -8.58 43.33 21.21
CA ASN A 511 -8.01 43.88 22.44
C ASN A 511 -6.70 44.62 22.11
N ARG A 512 -5.67 43.88 21.72
CA ARG A 512 -4.30 44.41 21.58
C ARG A 512 -3.64 43.98 20.29
N ALA A 513 -2.77 44.80 19.71
CA ALA A 513 -1.97 44.34 18.57
C ALA A 513 -0.89 43.36 19.04
N ALA A 514 -0.12 43.74 20.06
CA ALA A 514 0.87 42.86 20.70
C ALA A 514 0.84 42.94 22.23
N TRP A 515 1.17 41.82 22.88
CA TRP A 515 1.27 41.70 24.34
C TRP A 515 2.54 41.02 24.77
N PHE A 516 3.31 41.67 25.63
CA PHE A 516 4.43 41.08 26.36
C PHE A 516 4.06 41.03 27.85
N ASP A 517 4.16 39.85 28.46
CA ASP A 517 3.76 39.61 29.83
C ASP A 517 4.76 38.76 30.62
N GLU A 518 4.68 38.82 31.93
CA GLU A 518 5.58 38.11 32.86
C GLU A 518 7.03 38.55 32.70
N ALA A 519 7.98 37.62 32.48
CA ALA A 519 9.39 37.89 32.23
C ALA A 519 9.73 37.87 30.73
N ALA A 520 8.72 37.99 29.85
CA ALA A 520 8.90 37.98 28.42
C ALA A 520 9.85 39.10 27.96
N SER A 521 10.63 38.82 26.92
CA SER A 521 11.56 39.81 26.37
C SER A 521 11.62 39.79 24.85
N GLY A 522 12.22 40.82 24.26
CA GLY A 522 12.43 40.89 22.82
C GLY A 522 12.29 42.28 22.24
N SER A 523 11.84 42.36 20.99
CA SER A 523 11.67 43.64 20.29
C SER A 523 10.31 43.75 19.59
N PHE A 524 9.82 44.98 19.51
CA PHE A 524 8.63 45.36 18.74
C PHE A 524 8.97 46.60 17.92
N GLY A 525 9.29 46.44 16.64
CA GLY A 525 9.67 47.58 15.82
C GLY A 525 9.40 47.51 14.32
N GLY A 526 9.25 48.66 13.66
CA GLY A 526 8.87 48.72 12.24
C GLY A 526 7.39 48.41 11.96
N ASN A 527 6.57 48.18 13.00
CA ASN A 527 5.19 47.71 12.82
C ASN A 527 4.22 48.87 12.55
N THR A 528 3.18 48.59 11.77
CA THR A 528 2.01 49.46 11.60
C THR A 528 0.82 48.86 12.34
N VAL A 529 0.21 49.63 13.24
CA VAL A 529 -0.90 49.19 14.07
C VAL A 529 -2.12 50.08 13.87
N ARG A 530 -3.26 49.46 13.58
CA ARG A 530 -4.54 50.13 13.32
C ARG A 530 -5.72 49.46 14.00
N GLY A 531 -6.64 50.25 14.54
CA GLY A 531 -7.97 49.77 14.94
C GLY A 531 -8.01 48.84 16.16
N SER A 532 -6.90 48.63 16.86
CA SER A 532 -6.86 47.89 18.14
C SER A 532 -7.09 48.82 19.33
N SER A 533 -7.66 48.30 20.42
CA SER A 533 -7.88 49.12 21.62
C SER A 533 -6.57 49.47 22.32
N VAL A 534 -5.60 48.54 22.33
CA VAL A 534 -4.21 48.78 22.72
C VAL A 534 -3.28 48.42 21.55
N GLY A 535 -2.30 49.27 21.27
CA GLY A 535 -1.25 48.96 20.31
C GLY A 535 -0.31 47.90 20.87
N LEU A 536 0.56 48.30 21.78
CA LEU A 536 1.50 47.43 22.48
C LEU A 536 1.26 47.49 23.99
N GLU A 537 1.05 46.34 24.63
CA GLU A 537 1.01 46.22 26.09
C GLU A 537 2.26 45.50 26.59
N ILE A 538 2.96 46.11 27.56
CA ILE A 538 4.11 45.54 28.27
C ILE A 538 3.70 45.46 29.74
N ALA A 539 3.45 44.26 30.24
CA ALA A 539 2.95 44.04 31.59
C ALA A 539 3.99 43.36 32.48
N ARG A 540 3.93 43.64 33.78
CA ARG A 540 4.74 42.99 34.82
C ARG A 540 6.24 43.19 34.60
N ASP A 541 7.01 42.11 34.55
CA ASP A 541 8.47 42.14 34.51
C ASP A 541 9.03 42.11 33.07
N ALA A 542 8.16 42.33 32.07
CA ALA A 542 8.51 42.17 30.67
C ALA A 542 9.46 43.27 30.19
N SER A 543 10.43 42.89 29.33
CA SER A 543 11.50 43.77 28.86
C SER A 543 11.55 43.84 27.33
N VAL A 544 10.98 44.91 26.77
CA VAL A 544 10.77 45.05 25.33
C VAL A 544 11.52 46.27 24.76
N ALA A 545 12.33 46.03 23.73
CA ALA A 545 12.88 47.09 22.89
C ALA A 545 11.82 47.57 21.89
N VAL A 546 11.41 48.83 21.97
CA VAL A 546 10.37 49.41 21.10
C VAL A 546 11.01 50.46 20.18
N GLY A 547 10.84 50.32 18.87
CA GLY A 547 11.41 51.28 17.90
C GLY A 547 10.61 51.36 16.60
N GLU A 548 10.52 52.55 15.99
CA GLU A 548 10.01 52.70 14.60
C GLU A 548 8.61 52.12 14.32
N ASN A 549 7.65 52.26 15.24
CA ASN A 549 6.26 51.82 15.01
C ASN A 549 5.33 53.00 14.64
N VAL A 550 4.33 52.71 13.81
CA VAL A 550 3.24 53.64 13.44
C VAL A 550 1.95 53.17 14.08
N PHE A 551 1.35 54.00 14.93
CA PHE A 551 0.07 53.73 15.58
C PHE A 551 -0.99 54.70 15.05
N GLU A 552 -2.01 54.19 14.37
CA GLU A 552 -3.10 54.98 13.79
C GLU A 552 -4.43 54.44 14.31
N ASP A 553 -5.35 55.32 14.73
CA ASP A 553 -6.68 54.91 15.20
C ASP A 553 -6.68 53.81 16.29
N VAL A 554 -5.68 53.85 17.18
CA VAL A 554 -5.60 52.99 18.37
C VAL A 554 -6.12 53.72 19.61
N GLY A 555 -6.69 52.98 20.56
CA GLY A 555 -7.13 53.56 21.84
C GLY A 555 -5.95 54.05 22.68
N GLU A 556 -5.02 53.15 22.97
CA GLU A 556 -3.75 53.46 23.66
C GLU A 556 -2.58 52.89 22.86
N ALA A 557 -1.61 53.73 22.48
CA ALA A 557 -0.50 53.29 21.64
C ALA A 557 0.44 52.30 22.34
N VAL A 558 0.88 52.63 23.56
CA VAL A 558 1.76 51.79 24.38
C VAL A 558 1.32 51.85 25.85
N VAL A 559 1.09 50.70 26.46
CA VAL A 559 0.75 50.53 27.89
C VAL A 559 1.90 49.84 28.61
N ARG A 560 2.23 50.32 29.82
CA ARG A 560 3.26 49.76 30.69
C ARG A 560 2.71 49.65 32.12
N ASP A 561 2.46 48.42 32.56
CA ASP A 561 1.80 48.10 33.84
C ASP A 561 2.70 47.36 34.82
#